data_AF-A0A7V4U6I7-F1
#
_entry.id   AF-A0A7V4U6I7-F1
#
_cell.length_a   1.000
_cell.length_b   1.000
_cell.length_c   1.000
_cell.angle_alpha   90.00
_cell.angle_beta   90.00
_cell.angle_gamma   90.00
#
_symmetry.space_group_name_H-M   'P 1'
#
loop_
_entity.id
_entity.type
_entity.pdbx_description
1 polymer ?
#
loop_
_entity_poly.entity_id
_entity_poly.type
_entity_poly.pdbx_seq_one_letter_code
_entity_poly.pdbx_strand_id
1 'polypeptide(L)'
;MLVRIFPFLEWLKDYNFAKLKADAIAGLTVALVLIPQSMAYAQLAGLPSYYGLYASFLPPMLAALFGSSRQLATGPVAVVSLMTSASLSPLATAGSDSFIAYAILLALIVGVFQFLLGVLRLGLVVNFLSHPVVNGFTNGAAIIIATSQLSKMFGVSVDEAHHHYETVIRVIEAAIHYTHWPTFIMGVAAFIIMFGLKKINPRIPNVLVAVAITTAISWAIGFENDMRVDISRIQSPKVHEMIATFNKTLNDISELSKQRTENTKLMEEAKKNNNKIDMLNIKRNEEVLNVNMEELK
;
A
#
# COMPACT_ATOMS: atom_id res chain seq x y z
N MET A 1 28.19 -12.77 25.27
CA MET A 1 27.77 -13.20 23.91
C MET A 1 26.25 -13.15 23.74
N LEU A 2 25.45 -13.73 24.66
CA LEU A 2 23.98 -13.69 24.60
C LEU A 2 23.38 -12.29 24.45
N VAL A 3 23.85 -11.29 25.22
CA VAL A 3 23.32 -9.91 25.18
C VAL A 3 23.56 -9.21 23.82
N ARG A 4 24.57 -9.64 23.04
CA ARG A 4 24.80 -9.12 21.68
C ARG A 4 23.80 -9.67 20.66
N ILE A 5 23.21 -10.84 20.92
CA ILE A 5 22.25 -11.51 20.03
C ILE A 5 20.81 -11.20 20.49
N PHE A 6 20.61 -11.09 21.80
CA PHE A 6 19.33 -10.80 22.46
C PHE A 6 19.44 -9.51 23.29
N PRO A 7 19.44 -8.33 22.63
CA PRO A 7 19.63 -7.04 23.30
C PRO A 7 18.54 -6.74 24.34
N PHE A 8 17.33 -7.29 24.17
CA PHE A 8 16.23 -7.12 25.12
C PHE A 8 16.57 -7.59 26.56
N LEU A 9 17.51 -8.53 26.73
CA LEU A 9 17.95 -9.01 28.04
C LEU A 9 18.69 -7.93 28.85
N GLU A 10 19.35 -6.99 28.18
CA GLU A 10 20.00 -5.86 28.85
C GLU A 10 18.96 -4.87 29.38
N TRP A 11 17.89 -4.67 28.62
CA TRP A 11 16.87 -3.67 28.91
C TRP A 11 15.99 -4.01 30.10
N LEU A 12 15.86 -5.30 30.41
CA LEU A 12 15.09 -5.81 31.54
C LEU A 12 15.80 -5.63 32.89
N LYS A 13 17.15 -5.50 32.91
CA LYS A 13 17.92 -5.45 34.16
C LYS A 13 17.60 -4.22 35.02
N ASP A 14 17.43 -3.06 34.40
CA ASP A 14 17.10 -1.79 35.08
C ASP A 14 15.64 -1.39 34.89
N TYR A 15 14.74 -2.36 34.65
CA TYR A 15 13.34 -2.09 34.40
C TYR A 15 12.55 -2.01 35.70
N ASN A 16 11.82 -0.89 35.89
CA ASN A 16 11.03 -0.65 37.08
C ASN A 16 9.57 -0.34 36.70
N PHE A 17 8.68 -0.35 37.70
CA PHE A 17 7.26 -0.12 37.46
C PHE A 17 6.94 1.28 36.89
N ALA A 18 7.75 2.29 37.23
CA ALA A 18 7.60 3.63 36.67
C ALA A 18 7.88 3.66 35.16
N LYS A 19 8.91 2.95 34.69
CA LYS A 19 9.23 2.78 33.27
C LYS A 19 8.14 1.97 32.56
N LEU A 20 7.62 0.90 33.19
CA LEU A 20 6.50 0.13 32.63
C LEU A 20 5.27 1.02 32.38
N LYS A 21 4.90 1.86 33.35
CA LYS A 21 3.77 2.78 33.20
C LYS A 21 4.01 3.80 32.08
N ALA A 22 5.22 4.36 31.99
CA ALA A 22 5.58 5.30 30.94
C ALA A 22 5.57 4.65 29.54
N ASP A 23 6.16 3.46 29.41
CA ASP A 23 6.22 2.70 28.16
C ASP A 23 4.82 2.23 27.72
N ALA A 24 3.95 1.85 28.66
CA ALA A 24 2.57 1.47 28.35
C ALA A 24 1.77 2.66 27.77
N ILE A 25 1.91 3.86 28.33
CA ILE A 25 1.25 5.07 27.82
C ILE A 25 1.83 5.44 26.45
N ALA A 26 3.16 5.38 26.30
CA ALA A 26 3.82 5.68 25.03
C ALA A 26 3.43 4.66 23.94
N GLY A 27 3.46 3.36 24.26
CA GLY A 27 3.08 2.28 23.36
C GLY A 27 1.61 2.38 22.93
N LEU A 28 0.70 2.67 23.86
CA LEU A 28 -0.70 2.92 23.53
C LEU A 28 -0.85 4.12 22.58
N THR A 29 -0.14 5.21 22.85
CA THR A 29 -0.18 6.42 22.00
C THR A 29 0.32 6.12 20.59
N VAL A 30 1.45 5.39 20.48
CA VAL A 30 2.01 4.98 19.18
C VAL A 30 1.05 4.03 18.45
N ALA A 31 0.47 3.04 19.13
CA ALA A 31 -0.49 2.12 18.54
C ALA A 31 -1.72 2.84 17.98
N LEU A 32 -2.27 3.81 18.71
CA LEU A 32 -3.42 4.62 18.29
C LEU A 32 -3.14 5.43 17.01
N VAL A 33 -1.91 5.93 16.83
CA VAL A 33 -1.51 6.62 15.60
C VAL A 33 -1.23 5.62 14.47
N LEU A 34 -0.63 4.48 14.79
CA LEU A 34 -0.19 3.47 13.84
C LEU A 34 -1.35 2.77 13.14
N ILE A 35 -2.49 2.56 13.81
CA ILE A 35 -3.68 1.89 13.23
C ILE A 35 -4.16 2.56 11.93
N PRO A 36 -4.63 3.83 11.94
CA PRO A 36 -5.14 4.47 10.72
C PRO A 36 -4.04 4.65 9.67
N GLN A 37 -2.81 4.94 10.10
CA GLN A 37 -1.67 5.11 9.21
C GLN A 37 -1.34 3.81 8.44
N SER A 38 -1.34 2.68 9.12
CA SER A 38 -1.01 1.38 8.51
C SER A 38 -2.09 0.93 7.54
N MET A 39 -3.37 1.20 7.83
CA MET A 39 -4.48 0.94 6.91
C MET A 39 -4.34 1.75 5.62
N ALA A 40 -3.99 3.04 5.72
CA ALA A 40 -3.72 3.88 4.55
C ALA A 40 -2.52 3.37 3.74
N TYR A 41 -1.46 2.92 4.41
CA TYR A 41 -0.27 2.38 3.76
C TYR A 41 -0.51 1.02 3.09
N ALA A 42 -1.40 0.19 3.59
CA ALA A 42 -1.80 -1.04 2.90
C ALA A 42 -2.53 -0.72 1.58
N GLN A 43 -3.43 0.26 1.59
CA GLN A 43 -4.08 0.73 0.36
C GLN A 43 -3.08 1.32 -0.64
N LEU A 44 -2.06 2.04 -0.17
CA LEU A 44 -0.96 2.52 -1.03
C LEU A 44 -0.15 1.39 -1.66
N ALA A 45 -0.12 0.21 -1.02
CA ALA A 45 0.55 -0.97 -1.53
C ALA A 45 -0.33 -1.82 -2.47
N GLY A 46 -1.56 -1.37 -2.76
CA GLY A 46 -2.53 -2.15 -3.55
C GLY A 46 -3.14 -3.33 -2.78
N LEU A 47 -3.04 -3.34 -1.45
CA LEU A 47 -3.58 -4.39 -0.59
C LEU A 47 -4.85 -3.94 0.14
N PRO A 48 -5.72 -4.89 0.54
CA PRO A 48 -6.83 -4.58 1.43
C PRO A 48 -6.36 -3.90 2.73
N SER A 49 -7.11 -2.92 3.23
CA SER A 49 -6.69 -2.07 4.36
C SER A 49 -6.33 -2.84 5.63
N TYR A 50 -6.98 -3.98 5.89
CA TYR A 50 -6.71 -4.82 7.05
C TYR A 50 -5.31 -5.48 7.04
N TYR A 51 -4.66 -5.62 5.87
CA TYR A 51 -3.26 -6.07 5.82
C TYR A 51 -2.31 -5.09 6.50
N GLY A 52 -2.68 -3.81 6.56
CA GLY A 52 -1.96 -2.80 7.33
C GLY A 52 -1.91 -3.15 8.81
N LEU A 53 -2.99 -3.71 9.36
CA LEU A 53 -3.05 -4.14 10.75
C LEU A 53 -2.08 -5.29 11.01
N TYR A 54 -2.02 -6.28 10.10
CA TYR A 54 -1.04 -7.38 10.19
C TYR A 54 0.40 -6.86 10.15
N ALA A 55 0.70 -5.94 9.23
CA ALA A 55 2.02 -5.33 9.09
C ALA A 55 2.41 -4.43 10.28
N SER A 56 1.43 -3.88 11.00
CA SER A 56 1.64 -3.05 12.18
C SER A 56 1.72 -3.81 13.51
N PHE A 57 1.39 -5.11 13.50
CA PHE A 57 1.34 -5.92 14.72
C PHE A 57 2.54 -6.87 14.84
N LEU A 58 2.67 -7.85 13.93
CA LEU A 58 3.69 -8.89 14.05
C LEU A 58 5.12 -8.37 13.86
N PRO A 59 5.43 -7.59 12.79
CA PRO A 59 6.81 -7.13 12.57
C PRO A 59 7.32 -6.22 13.70
N PRO A 60 6.58 -5.24 14.22
CA PRO A 60 7.05 -4.41 15.33
C PRO A 60 7.26 -5.19 16.62
N MET A 61 6.38 -6.16 16.92
CA MET A 61 6.54 -7.04 18.08
C MET A 61 7.84 -7.84 18.01
N LEU A 62 8.18 -8.42 16.85
CA LEU A 62 9.44 -9.14 16.65
C LEU A 62 10.64 -8.19 16.64
N ALA A 63 10.54 -7.06 15.93
CA ALA A 63 11.61 -6.08 15.83
C ALA A 63 11.97 -5.47 17.20
N ALA A 64 10.99 -5.28 18.09
CA ALA A 64 11.23 -4.79 19.44
C ALA A 64 12.14 -5.74 20.26
N LEU A 65 12.20 -7.04 19.96
CA LEU A 65 13.08 -7.97 20.67
C LEU A 65 14.54 -7.89 20.21
N PHE A 66 14.77 -7.53 18.95
CA PHE A 66 16.09 -7.52 18.30
C PHE A 66 16.63 -6.11 18.00
N GLY A 67 15.85 -5.07 18.30
CA GLY A 67 16.24 -3.68 18.08
C GLY A 67 17.50 -3.29 18.85
N SER A 68 18.32 -2.42 18.29
CA SER A 68 19.47 -1.82 18.98
C SER A 68 19.09 -0.57 19.79
N SER A 69 17.89 -0.02 19.58
CA SER A 69 17.37 1.18 20.24
C SER A 69 16.01 0.91 20.88
N ARG A 70 15.84 1.37 22.13
CA ARG A 70 14.60 1.20 22.91
C ARG A 70 13.45 2.08 22.42
N GLN A 71 13.76 3.14 21.67
CA GLN A 71 12.78 4.11 21.17
C GLN A 71 12.44 3.89 19.70
N LEU A 72 13.08 2.93 19.03
CA LEU A 72 12.82 2.66 17.62
C LEU A 72 11.48 1.93 17.46
N ALA A 73 10.48 2.64 16.94
CA ALA A 73 9.25 2.04 16.46
C ALA A 73 9.43 1.64 15.00
N THR A 74 9.29 0.36 14.69
CA THR A 74 9.21 -0.14 13.32
C THR A 74 7.75 -0.28 12.92
N GLY A 75 7.47 -0.25 11.62
CA GLY A 75 6.12 -0.35 11.07
C GLY A 75 6.11 -0.17 9.56
N PRO A 76 4.95 -0.30 8.92
CA PRO A 76 4.80 -0.02 7.50
C PRO A 76 5.13 1.45 7.21
N VAL A 77 5.69 1.72 6.03
CA VAL A 77 6.11 3.06 5.60
C VAL A 77 5.56 3.33 4.20
N ALA A 78 5.03 4.54 3.97
CA ALA A 78 4.40 4.95 2.72
C ALA A 78 5.26 4.66 1.47
N VAL A 79 6.57 4.93 1.54
CA VAL A 79 7.47 4.75 0.40
C VAL A 79 7.61 3.27 0.02
N VAL A 80 7.76 2.40 1.02
CA VAL A 80 7.86 0.95 0.81
C VAL A 80 6.54 0.39 0.28
N SER A 81 5.41 0.95 0.72
CA SER A 81 4.08 0.60 0.17
C SER A 81 3.99 0.94 -1.32
N LEU A 82 4.34 2.17 -1.72
CA LEU A 82 4.33 2.56 -3.13
C LEU A 82 5.28 1.71 -3.99
N MET A 83 6.48 1.44 -3.48
CA MET A 83 7.44 0.56 -4.16
C MET A 83 6.92 -0.87 -4.31
N THR A 84 6.21 -1.38 -3.29
CA THR A 84 5.55 -2.69 -3.33
C THR A 84 4.49 -2.71 -4.43
N SER A 85 3.62 -1.69 -4.48
CA SER A 85 2.62 -1.57 -5.54
C SER A 85 3.28 -1.53 -6.92
N ALA A 86 4.24 -0.61 -7.13
CA ALA A 86 4.91 -0.45 -8.42
C ALA A 86 5.67 -1.71 -8.88
N SER A 87 6.21 -2.50 -7.94
CA SER A 87 6.92 -3.74 -8.27
C SER A 87 5.98 -4.89 -8.63
N LEU A 88 4.76 -4.88 -8.09
CA LEU A 88 3.79 -5.97 -8.25
C LEU A 88 2.71 -5.68 -9.29
N SER A 89 2.39 -4.42 -9.57
CA SER A 89 1.42 -4.00 -10.60
C SER A 89 1.69 -4.62 -11.97
N PRO A 90 2.96 -4.78 -12.42
CA PRO A 90 3.24 -5.48 -13.68
C PRO A 90 2.98 -6.99 -13.63
N LEU A 91 2.89 -7.61 -12.46
CA LEU A 91 2.79 -9.07 -12.29
C LEU A 91 1.37 -9.54 -11.97
N ALA A 92 0.59 -8.74 -11.26
CA ALA A 92 -0.78 -9.05 -10.89
C ALA A 92 -1.61 -7.78 -10.70
N THR A 93 -2.93 -7.92 -10.84
CA THR A 93 -3.88 -6.83 -10.57
C THR A 93 -3.98 -6.57 -9.08
N ALA A 94 -3.88 -5.31 -8.65
CA ALA A 94 -4.00 -4.91 -7.25
C ALA A 94 -5.30 -5.45 -6.61
N GLY A 95 -5.22 -5.91 -5.36
CA GLY A 95 -6.34 -6.50 -4.63
C GLY A 95 -6.71 -7.95 -5.02
N SER A 96 -6.16 -8.52 -6.10
CA SER A 96 -6.36 -9.93 -6.44
C SER A 96 -5.65 -10.88 -5.47
N ASP A 97 -6.14 -12.12 -5.35
CA ASP A 97 -5.52 -13.16 -4.51
C ASP A 97 -4.05 -13.40 -4.89
N SER A 98 -3.75 -13.41 -6.19
CA SER A 98 -2.38 -13.53 -6.72
C SER A 98 -1.49 -12.35 -6.30
N PHE A 99 -2.01 -11.12 -6.33
CA PHE A 99 -1.26 -9.94 -5.91
C PHE A 99 -0.91 -9.99 -4.42
N ILE A 100 -1.86 -10.41 -3.59
CA ILE A 100 -1.63 -10.63 -2.16
C ILE A 100 -0.55 -11.69 -1.93
N ALA A 101 -0.62 -12.83 -2.64
CA ALA A 101 0.38 -13.88 -2.55
C ALA A 101 1.78 -13.39 -2.96
N TYR A 102 1.88 -12.61 -4.04
CA TYR A 102 3.14 -12.01 -4.47
C TYR A 102 3.67 -10.97 -3.49
N ALA A 103 2.80 -10.18 -2.84
CA ALA A 103 3.21 -9.24 -1.80
C ALA A 103 3.79 -9.95 -0.57
N ILE A 104 3.18 -11.05 -0.14
CA ILE A 104 3.70 -11.88 0.96
C ILE A 104 5.05 -12.49 0.58
N LEU A 105 5.19 -13.01 -0.64
CA LEU A 105 6.44 -13.58 -1.13
C LEU A 105 7.54 -12.50 -1.23
N LEU A 106 7.21 -11.31 -1.74
CA LEU A 106 8.13 -10.19 -1.82
C LEU A 106 8.61 -9.78 -0.43
N ALA A 107 7.71 -9.68 0.55
CA ALA A 107 8.06 -9.38 1.93
C ALA A 107 9.03 -10.43 2.51
N LEU A 108 8.81 -11.72 2.23
CA LEU A 108 9.71 -12.79 2.64
C LEU A 108 11.10 -12.67 1.99
N ILE A 109 11.15 -12.46 0.68
CA ILE A 109 12.40 -12.30 -0.08
C ILE A 109 13.19 -11.10 0.46
N VAL A 110 12.53 -9.95 0.62
CA VAL A 110 13.15 -8.74 1.18
C VAL A 110 13.65 -9.00 2.60
N GLY A 111 12.90 -9.71 3.43
CA GLY A 111 13.31 -10.10 4.78
C GLY A 111 14.57 -10.97 4.79
N VAL A 112 14.64 -11.96 3.89
CA VAL A 112 15.83 -12.82 3.73
C VAL A 112 17.04 -11.99 3.27
N PHE A 113 16.86 -11.11 2.29
CA PHE A 113 17.94 -10.22 1.86
C PHE A 113 18.42 -9.30 2.99
N GLN A 114 17.51 -8.67 3.73
CA GLN A 114 17.88 -7.82 4.87
C GLN A 114 18.61 -8.61 5.96
N PHE A 115 18.17 -9.84 6.24
CA PHE A 115 18.83 -10.73 7.18
C PHE A 115 20.26 -11.07 6.72
N LEU A 116 20.45 -11.46 5.45
CA LEU A 116 21.76 -11.76 4.88
C LEU A 116 22.70 -10.55 4.91
N LEU A 117 22.21 -9.37 4.53
CA LEU A 117 22.99 -8.12 4.61
C LEU A 117 23.40 -7.82 6.07
N GLY A 118 22.52 -8.09 7.03
CA GLY A 118 22.81 -7.97 8.46
C GLY A 118 23.89 -8.95 8.93
N VAL A 119 23.81 -10.23 8.53
CA VAL A 119 24.81 -11.26 8.84
C VAL A 119 26.18 -10.91 8.25
N LEU A 120 26.21 -10.41 7.02
CA LEU A 120 27.42 -9.94 6.33
C LEU A 120 27.93 -8.59 6.85
N ARG A 121 27.23 -7.97 7.81
CA ARG A 121 27.53 -6.64 8.38
C ARG A 121 27.63 -5.53 7.33
N LEU A 122 26.87 -5.65 6.25
CA LEU A 122 26.82 -4.68 5.16
C LEU A 122 26.03 -3.41 5.52
N GLY A 123 25.53 -3.29 6.76
CA GLY A 123 24.94 -2.05 7.27
C GLY A 123 25.91 -0.86 7.22
N LEU A 124 27.23 -1.10 7.23
CA LEU A 124 28.25 -0.05 7.02
C LEU A 124 28.07 0.64 5.66
N VAL A 125 27.58 -0.10 4.65
CA VAL A 125 27.40 0.44 3.28
C VAL A 125 26.35 1.56 3.26
N VAL A 126 25.34 1.48 4.13
CA VAL A 126 24.28 2.49 4.25
C VAL A 126 24.84 3.83 4.72
N ASN A 127 25.95 3.84 5.49
CA ASN A 127 26.60 5.07 5.94
C ASN A 127 27.31 5.84 4.81
N PHE A 128 27.48 5.24 3.62
CA PHE A 128 28.03 5.92 2.45
C PHE A 128 26.97 6.65 1.61
N LEU A 129 25.68 6.51 1.95
CA LEU A 129 24.64 7.30 1.30
C LEU A 129 24.77 8.76 1.72
N SER A 130 25.04 9.64 0.76
CA SER A 130 25.22 11.05 1.04
C SER A 130 23.90 11.69 1.47
N HIS A 131 23.98 12.65 2.40
CA HIS A 131 22.81 13.39 2.87
C HIS A 131 22.00 14.05 1.73
N PRO A 132 22.61 14.61 0.66
CA PRO A 132 21.87 15.11 -0.50
C PRO A 132 21.02 14.05 -1.21
N VAL A 133 21.53 12.82 -1.35
CA VAL A 133 20.79 11.72 -2.01
C VAL A 133 19.57 11.32 -1.19
N VAL A 134 19.72 11.18 0.13
CA VAL A 134 18.61 10.83 1.03
C VAL A 134 17.55 11.94 1.02
N ASN A 135 17.96 13.21 1.03
CA ASN A 135 17.04 14.34 0.93
C ASN A 135 16.29 14.37 -0.41
N GLY A 136 16.99 14.17 -1.52
CA GLY A 136 16.39 14.12 -2.86
C GLY A 136 15.37 12.99 -2.98
N PHE A 137 15.73 11.79 -2.52
CA PHE A 137 14.84 10.62 -2.47
C PHE A 137 13.59 10.89 -1.61
N THR A 138 13.77 11.44 -0.41
CA THR A 138 12.67 11.70 0.53
C THR A 138 11.71 12.76 -0.02
N ASN A 139 12.22 13.84 -0.59
CA ASN A 139 11.39 14.89 -1.20
C ASN A 139 10.63 14.38 -2.44
N GLY A 140 11.29 13.60 -3.30
CA GLY A 140 10.64 12.97 -4.44
C GLY A 140 9.52 12.01 -4.01
N ALA A 141 9.79 11.16 -3.02
CA ALA A 141 8.79 10.26 -2.46
C ALA A 141 7.62 11.03 -1.83
N ALA A 142 7.86 12.13 -1.12
CA ALA A 142 6.81 12.97 -0.56
C ALA A 142 5.87 13.55 -1.64
N ILE A 143 6.42 14.00 -2.77
CA ILE A 143 5.63 14.49 -3.91
C ILE A 143 4.76 13.37 -4.49
N ILE A 144 5.34 12.17 -4.70
CA ILE A 144 4.61 11.01 -5.23
C ILE A 144 3.48 10.59 -4.27
N ILE A 145 3.77 10.52 -2.96
CA ILE A 145 2.76 10.20 -1.94
C ILE A 145 1.64 11.24 -1.96
N ALA A 146 1.96 12.54 -1.93
CA ALA A 146 0.94 13.59 -1.91
C ALA A 146 0.06 13.55 -3.17
N THR A 147 0.68 13.43 -4.35
CA THR A 147 -0.05 13.42 -5.63
C THR A 147 -0.87 12.14 -5.85
N SER A 148 -0.41 10.99 -5.34
CA SER A 148 -1.20 9.73 -5.39
C SER A 148 -2.48 9.76 -4.55
N GLN A 149 -2.62 10.71 -3.61
CA GLN A 149 -3.85 10.86 -2.83
C GLN A 149 -4.89 11.77 -3.48
N LEU A 150 -4.55 12.47 -4.57
CA LEU A 150 -5.46 13.44 -5.19
C LEU A 150 -6.74 12.79 -5.72
N SER A 151 -6.65 11.62 -6.35
CA SER A 151 -7.81 10.88 -6.86
C SER A 151 -8.81 10.57 -5.73
N LYS A 152 -8.31 10.10 -4.59
CA LYS A 152 -9.11 9.83 -3.38
C LYS A 152 -9.70 11.12 -2.77
N MET A 153 -8.96 12.22 -2.79
CA MET A 153 -9.41 13.49 -2.23
C MET A 153 -10.54 14.11 -3.06
N PHE A 154 -10.45 14.06 -4.38
CA PHE A 154 -11.50 14.56 -5.29
C PHE A 154 -12.61 13.54 -5.55
N GLY A 155 -12.43 12.27 -5.17
CA GLY A 155 -13.38 11.19 -5.41
C GLY A 155 -13.51 10.83 -6.89
N VAL A 156 -12.40 10.90 -7.63
CA VAL A 156 -12.35 10.57 -9.07
C VAL A 156 -11.52 9.32 -9.32
N SER A 157 -11.93 8.52 -10.28
CA SER A 157 -11.23 7.31 -10.72
C SER A 157 -10.64 7.53 -12.10
N VAL A 158 -9.37 7.17 -12.26
CA VAL A 158 -8.60 7.37 -13.48
C VAL A 158 -7.65 6.20 -13.67
N ASP A 159 -7.46 5.76 -14.90
CA ASP A 159 -6.52 4.69 -15.23
C ASP A 159 -5.07 5.14 -15.04
N GLU A 160 -4.28 4.27 -14.41
CA GLU A 160 -2.84 4.45 -14.27
C GLU A 160 -2.17 4.52 -15.64
N ALA A 161 -1.44 5.60 -15.87
CA ALA A 161 -0.61 5.77 -17.05
C ALA A 161 0.78 5.14 -16.84
N HIS A 162 1.58 5.04 -17.91
CA HIS A 162 2.95 4.53 -17.83
C HIS A 162 3.84 5.38 -16.91
N HIS A 163 3.63 6.69 -16.91
CA HIS A 163 4.35 7.61 -16.04
C HIS A 163 3.44 8.26 -15.00
N HIS A 164 3.93 8.38 -13.76
CA HIS A 164 3.18 8.96 -12.65
C HIS A 164 2.66 10.38 -12.94
N TYR A 165 3.44 11.21 -13.64
CA TYR A 165 3.03 12.58 -13.97
C TYR A 165 1.83 12.61 -14.93
N GLU A 166 1.70 11.63 -15.83
CA GLU A 166 0.55 11.51 -16.74
C GLU A 166 -0.70 11.13 -15.96
N THR A 167 -0.59 10.19 -15.02
CA THR A 167 -1.68 9.84 -14.10
C THR A 167 -2.15 11.07 -13.32
N VAL A 168 -1.21 11.89 -12.83
CA VAL A 168 -1.55 13.12 -12.09
C VAL A 168 -2.29 14.13 -12.99
N ILE A 169 -1.86 14.33 -14.24
CA ILE A 169 -2.55 15.21 -15.19
C ILE A 169 -3.99 14.73 -15.42
N ARG A 170 -4.17 13.44 -15.71
CA ARG A 170 -5.50 12.85 -15.91
C ARG A 170 -6.39 13.00 -14.66
N VAL A 171 -5.83 12.85 -13.46
CA VAL A 171 -6.55 13.09 -12.19
C VAL A 171 -6.98 14.54 -12.05
N ILE A 172 -6.13 15.50 -12.42
CA ILE A 172 -6.47 16.94 -12.37
C ILE A 172 -7.58 17.25 -13.38
N GLU A 173 -7.50 16.75 -14.60
CA GLU A 173 -8.55 16.90 -15.62
C GLU A 173 -9.87 16.30 -15.14
N ALA A 174 -9.84 15.07 -14.61
CA ALA A 174 -11.03 14.42 -14.06
C ALA A 174 -11.59 15.20 -12.86
N ALA A 175 -10.74 15.72 -11.97
CA ALA A 175 -11.18 16.51 -10.83
C ALA A 175 -11.92 17.79 -11.26
N ILE A 176 -11.48 18.48 -12.31
CA ILE A 176 -12.15 19.68 -12.80
C ILE A 176 -13.60 19.39 -13.22
N HIS A 177 -13.85 18.24 -13.85
CA HIS A 177 -15.15 17.91 -14.41
C HIS A 177 -16.05 17.07 -13.49
N TYR A 178 -15.46 16.22 -12.65
CA TYR A 178 -16.16 15.13 -11.96
C TYR A 178 -15.86 15.07 -10.46
N THR A 179 -15.39 16.16 -9.83
CA THR A 179 -15.16 16.17 -8.37
C THR A 179 -16.42 15.77 -7.60
N HIS A 180 -16.29 14.74 -6.77
CA HIS A 180 -17.30 14.36 -5.81
C HIS A 180 -17.22 15.28 -4.58
N TRP A 181 -17.96 16.39 -4.64
CA TRP A 181 -17.96 17.44 -3.59
C TRP A 181 -18.12 16.91 -2.16
N PRO A 182 -19.00 15.95 -1.85
CA PRO A 182 -19.10 15.41 -0.50
C PRO A 182 -17.80 14.77 -0.01
N THR A 183 -17.09 14.02 -0.87
CA THR A 183 -15.78 13.41 -0.53
C THR A 183 -14.73 14.48 -0.31
N PHE A 184 -14.69 15.49 -1.19
CA PHE A 184 -13.74 16.59 -1.07
C PHE A 184 -13.92 17.37 0.24
N ILE A 185 -15.16 17.73 0.58
CA ILE A 185 -15.48 18.43 1.83
C ILE A 185 -15.09 17.58 3.05
N MET A 186 -15.35 16.28 3.02
CA MET A 186 -14.94 15.36 4.09
C MET A 186 -13.41 15.31 4.24
N GLY A 187 -12.66 15.29 3.13
CA GLY A 187 -11.20 15.35 3.13
C GLY A 187 -10.67 16.66 3.72
N VAL A 188 -11.22 17.80 3.29
CA VAL A 188 -10.85 19.12 3.82
C VAL A 188 -11.18 19.24 5.31
N ALA A 189 -12.35 18.76 5.73
CA ALA A 189 -12.74 18.72 7.14
C ALA A 189 -11.77 17.86 7.98
N ALA A 190 -11.33 16.70 7.46
CA ALA A 190 -10.32 15.88 8.13
C ALA A 190 -9.00 16.64 8.33
N PHE A 191 -8.52 17.38 7.31
CA PHE A 191 -7.34 18.23 7.45
C PHE A 191 -7.53 19.33 8.50
N ILE A 192 -8.68 20.00 8.51
CA ILE A 192 -8.98 21.04 9.50
C ILE A 192 -8.94 20.46 10.91
N ILE A 193 -9.52 19.28 11.14
CA ILE A 193 -9.48 18.59 12.44
C ILE A 193 -8.03 18.25 12.81
N MET A 194 -7.26 17.65 11.90
CA MET A 194 -5.88 17.25 12.17
C MET A 194 -4.97 18.44 12.51
N PHE A 195 -5.05 19.53 11.75
CA PHE A 195 -4.24 20.73 11.97
C PHE A 195 -4.72 21.53 13.18
N GLY A 196 -6.04 21.64 13.36
CA GLY A 196 -6.66 22.31 14.51
C GLY A 196 -6.24 21.66 15.82
N LEU A 197 -6.40 20.33 15.93
CA LEU A 197 -6.00 19.58 17.12
C LEU A 197 -4.50 19.64 17.38
N LYS A 198 -3.67 19.57 16.32
CA LYS A 198 -2.21 19.72 16.45
C LYS A 198 -1.83 21.07 17.07
N LYS A 199 -2.57 22.13 16.75
CA LYS A 199 -2.34 23.48 17.30
C LYS A 199 -2.86 23.64 18.73
N ILE A 200 -3.99 23.01 19.07
CA ILE A 200 -4.61 23.09 20.40
C ILE A 200 -3.80 22.27 21.42
N ASN A 201 -3.55 20.99 21.11
CA ASN A 201 -2.81 20.11 21.99
C ASN A 201 -2.10 19.00 21.17
N PRO A 202 -0.77 19.07 21.01
CA PRO A 202 -0.01 18.10 20.22
C PRO A 202 0.05 16.70 20.86
N ARG A 203 -0.43 16.52 22.11
CA ARG A 203 -0.50 15.21 22.76
C ARG A 203 -1.70 14.38 22.30
N ILE A 204 -2.68 15.00 21.67
CA ILE A 204 -3.87 14.30 21.17
C ILE A 204 -3.48 13.59 19.86
N PRO A 205 -3.81 12.30 19.68
CA PRO A 205 -3.59 11.58 18.42
C PRO A 205 -4.55 12.11 17.34
N ASN A 206 -4.19 13.25 16.74
CA ASN A 206 -5.01 14.04 15.85
C ASN A 206 -5.53 13.26 14.62
N VAL A 207 -4.72 12.36 14.05
CA VAL A 207 -5.12 11.49 12.93
C VAL A 207 -6.26 10.55 13.34
N LEU A 208 -6.14 9.90 14.50
CA LEU A 208 -7.19 8.99 15.00
C LEU A 208 -8.49 9.74 15.27
N VAL A 209 -8.40 10.93 15.88
CA VAL A 209 -9.59 11.75 16.15
C VAL A 209 -10.26 12.18 14.85
N ALA A 210 -9.48 12.59 13.84
CA ALA A 210 -10.03 12.93 12.53
C ALA A 210 -10.78 11.74 11.91
N VAL A 211 -10.17 10.55 11.92
CA VAL A 211 -10.82 9.32 11.41
C VAL A 211 -12.09 8.99 12.20
N ALA A 212 -12.05 9.02 13.53
CA ALA A 212 -13.23 8.70 14.35
C ALA A 212 -14.39 9.67 14.09
N ILE A 213 -14.11 10.98 14.01
CA ILE A 213 -15.12 12.01 13.74
C ILE A 213 -15.68 11.85 12.33
N THR A 214 -14.83 11.70 11.32
CA THR A 214 -15.30 11.59 9.93
C THR A 214 -16.07 10.29 9.69
N THR A 215 -15.68 9.19 10.32
CA THR A 215 -16.46 7.94 10.30
C THR A 215 -17.83 8.11 10.94
N ALA A 216 -17.92 8.78 12.11
CA ALA A 216 -19.20 9.03 12.76
C ALA A 216 -20.12 9.94 11.92
N ILE A 217 -19.56 10.98 11.30
CA ILE A 217 -20.28 11.87 10.39
C ILE A 217 -20.77 11.10 9.15
N SER A 218 -19.89 10.30 8.54
CA SER A 218 -20.21 9.47 7.38
C SER A 218 -21.37 8.51 7.69
N TRP A 219 -21.31 7.84 8.85
CA TRP A 219 -22.37 6.95 9.32
C TRP A 219 -23.69 7.69 9.57
N ALA A 220 -23.65 8.85 10.26
CA ALA A 220 -24.85 9.61 10.60
C ALA A 220 -25.58 10.18 9.38
N ILE A 221 -24.85 10.55 8.33
CA ILE A 221 -25.41 11.07 7.07
C ILE A 221 -25.83 9.92 6.14
N GLY A 222 -25.42 8.69 6.42
CA GLY A 222 -25.58 7.56 5.49
C GLY A 222 -24.79 7.81 4.21
N PHE A 223 -23.55 8.29 4.33
CA PHE A 223 -22.73 8.68 3.17
C PHE A 223 -22.54 7.53 2.18
N GLU A 224 -22.36 6.31 2.71
CA GLU A 224 -22.32 5.06 1.95
C GLU A 224 -23.77 4.61 1.64
N ASN A 225 -24.41 5.21 0.64
CA ASN A 225 -25.77 4.84 0.19
C ASN A 225 -25.77 3.61 -0.74
N ASP A 226 -24.98 2.60 -0.42
CA ASP A 226 -24.87 1.40 -1.25
C ASP A 226 -26.10 0.50 -1.06
N MET A 227 -26.80 0.19 -2.15
CA MET A 227 -27.85 -0.84 -2.18
C MET A 227 -27.43 -1.97 -3.11
N ARG A 228 -27.47 -3.21 -2.61
CA ARG A 228 -27.38 -4.41 -3.45
C ARG A 228 -28.74 -4.68 -4.05
N VAL A 229 -28.85 -4.51 -5.37
CA VAL A 229 -30.08 -4.72 -6.12
C VAL A 229 -29.85 -5.83 -7.14
N ASP A 230 -30.82 -6.73 -7.28
CA ASP A 230 -30.80 -7.72 -8.35
C ASP A 230 -30.85 -7.03 -9.72
N ILE A 231 -30.08 -7.52 -10.70
CA ILE A 231 -30.01 -6.96 -12.06
C ILE A 231 -31.41 -6.81 -12.66
N SER A 232 -32.31 -7.77 -12.40
CA SER A 232 -33.70 -7.76 -12.88
C SER A 232 -34.52 -6.51 -12.50
N ARG A 233 -34.13 -5.77 -11.46
CA ARG A 233 -34.81 -4.54 -11.03
C ARG A 233 -34.33 -3.28 -11.75
N ILE A 234 -33.24 -3.36 -12.53
CA ILE A 234 -32.70 -2.22 -13.28
C ILE A 234 -33.46 -2.08 -14.61
N GLN A 235 -34.40 -1.16 -14.73
CA GLN A 235 -35.24 -1.10 -15.94
C GLN A 235 -34.50 -0.74 -17.25
N SER A 236 -33.28 -0.19 -17.15
CA SER A 236 -32.52 0.26 -18.33
C SER A 236 -31.83 -0.90 -19.05
N PRO A 237 -32.15 -1.17 -20.34
CA PRO A 237 -31.46 -2.18 -21.14
C PRO A 237 -29.98 -1.85 -21.36
N LYS A 238 -29.65 -0.56 -21.48
CA LYS A 238 -28.27 -0.09 -21.65
C LYS A 238 -27.41 -0.43 -20.44
N VAL A 239 -27.97 -0.33 -19.23
CA VAL A 239 -27.24 -0.69 -18.00
C VAL A 239 -27.06 -2.20 -17.91
N HIS A 240 -28.04 -2.99 -18.34
CA HIS A 240 -27.89 -4.46 -18.44
C HIS A 240 -26.75 -4.85 -19.37
N GLU A 241 -26.69 -4.25 -20.56
CA GLU A 241 -25.62 -4.49 -21.53
C GLU A 241 -24.25 -4.06 -20.99
N MET A 242 -24.18 -2.89 -20.33
CA MET A 242 -22.96 -2.43 -19.67
C MET A 242 -22.51 -3.38 -18.56
N ILE A 243 -23.41 -3.85 -17.70
CA ILE A 243 -23.09 -4.82 -16.63
C ILE A 243 -22.63 -6.15 -17.23
N ALA A 244 -23.31 -6.65 -18.26
CA ALA A 244 -22.93 -7.89 -18.94
C ALA A 244 -21.55 -7.77 -19.58
N THR A 245 -21.28 -6.65 -20.25
CA THR A 245 -19.97 -6.34 -20.84
C THR A 245 -18.91 -6.22 -19.77
N PHE A 246 -19.16 -5.46 -18.71
CA PHE A 246 -18.23 -5.29 -17.59
C PHE A 246 -17.89 -6.62 -16.90
N ASN A 247 -18.89 -7.45 -16.61
CA ASN A 247 -18.68 -8.78 -16.02
C ASN A 247 -17.90 -9.70 -16.97
N LYS A 248 -18.18 -9.62 -18.27
CA LYS A 248 -17.41 -10.35 -19.29
C LYS A 248 -15.96 -9.88 -19.31
N THR A 249 -15.73 -8.57 -19.35
CA THR A 249 -14.39 -7.96 -19.30
C THR A 249 -13.63 -8.37 -18.04
N LEU A 250 -14.28 -8.40 -16.86
CA LEU A 250 -13.65 -8.88 -15.63
C LEU A 250 -13.23 -10.36 -15.71
N ASN A 251 -14.06 -11.22 -16.28
CA ASN A 251 -13.73 -12.62 -16.51
C ASN A 251 -12.57 -12.76 -17.50
N ASP A 252 -12.61 -11.99 -18.60
CA ASP A 252 -11.57 -11.96 -19.63
C ASP A 252 -10.23 -11.49 -19.03
N ILE A 253 -10.22 -10.43 -18.21
CA ILE A 253 -9.04 -9.95 -17.48
C ILE A 253 -8.48 -11.04 -16.55
N SER A 254 -9.35 -11.76 -15.82
CA SER A 254 -8.93 -12.86 -14.96
C SER A 254 -8.30 -14.01 -15.75
N GLU A 255 -8.87 -14.34 -16.91
CA GLU A 255 -8.35 -15.39 -17.79
C GLU A 255 -7.02 -14.99 -18.43
N LEU A 256 -6.90 -13.75 -18.93
CA LEU A 256 -5.65 -13.21 -19.46
C LEU A 256 -4.56 -13.14 -18.38
N SER A 257 -4.92 -12.78 -17.15
CA SER A 257 -3.99 -12.79 -16.01
C SER A 257 -3.46 -14.19 -15.71
N LYS A 258 -4.32 -15.21 -15.84
CA LYS A 258 -3.92 -16.62 -15.72
C LYS A 258 -2.99 -17.04 -16.86
N GLN A 259 -3.32 -16.71 -18.11
CA GLN A 259 -2.49 -16.99 -19.28
C GLN A 259 -1.11 -16.31 -19.17
N ARG A 260 -1.05 -15.08 -18.66
CA ARG A 260 0.21 -14.35 -18.39
C ARG A 260 1.08 -15.08 -17.36
N THR A 261 0.46 -15.60 -16.31
CA THR A 261 1.14 -16.40 -15.29
C THR A 261 1.70 -17.70 -15.87
N GLU A 262 0.92 -18.39 -16.72
CA GLU A 262 1.36 -19.61 -17.42
C GLU A 262 2.52 -19.32 -18.39
N ASN A 263 2.44 -18.24 -19.16
CA ASN A 263 3.54 -17.82 -20.06
C ASN A 263 4.82 -17.50 -19.30
N THR A 264 4.73 -16.93 -18.10
CA THR A 264 5.92 -16.69 -17.25
C THR A 264 6.58 -18.01 -16.85
N LYS A 265 5.79 -19.04 -16.50
CA LYS A 265 6.32 -20.39 -16.22
C LYS A 265 6.98 -21.02 -17.44
N LEU A 266 6.30 -20.96 -18.59
CA LEU A 266 6.84 -21.48 -19.86
C LEU A 266 8.15 -20.76 -20.24
N MET A 267 8.24 -19.45 -19.99
CA MET A 267 9.46 -18.67 -20.24
C MET A 267 10.62 -19.15 -19.36
N GLU A 268 10.36 -19.47 -18.09
CA GLU A 268 11.39 -20.05 -17.21
C GLU A 268 11.84 -21.44 -17.66
N GLU A 269 10.92 -22.29 -18.12
CA GLU A 269 11.23 -23.61 -18.66
C GLU A 269 12.04 -23.52 -19.96
N ALA A 270 11.65 -22.63 -20.88
CA ALA A 270 12.38 -22.38 -22.13
C ALA A 270 13.79 -21.82 -21.86
N LYS A 271 13.95 -20.95 -20.85
CA LYS A 271 15.26 -20.47 -20.38
C LYS A 271 16.13 -21.61 -19.84
N LYS A 272 15.57 -22.52 -19.03
CA LYS A 272 16.30 -23.69 -18.52
C LYS A 272 16.75 -24.62 -19.64
N ASN A 273 15.91 -24.81 -20.65
CA ASN A 273 16.20 -25.67 -21.80
C ASN A 273 17.04 -24.97 -22.90
N ASN A 274 17.39 -23.70 -22.70
CA ASN A 274 18.16 -22.86 -23.63
C ASN A 274 17.55 -22.81 -25.06
N ASN A 275 16.22 -22.97 -25.17
CA ASN A 275 15.53 -22.99 -26.45
C ASN A 275 15.15 -21.57 -26.87
N LYS A 276 16.00 -20.97 -27.71
CA LYS A 276 15.83 -19.58 -28.18
C LYS A 276 14.55 -19.35 -28.98
N ILE A 277 14.04 -20.35 -29.70
CA ILE A 277 12.83 -20.22 -30.52
C ILE A 277 11.60 -20.15 -29.62
N ASP A 278 11.52 -21.05 -28.63
CA ASP A 278 10.42 -21.04 -27.65
C ASP A 278 10.39 -19.74 -26.86
N MET A 279 11.57 -19.24 -26.44
CA MET A 279 11.66 -17.94 -25.77
C MET A 279 11.11 -16.79 -26.61
N LEU A 280 11.41 -16.75 -27.92
CA LEU A 280 10.90 -15.70 -28.81
C LEU A 280 9.37 -15.82 -28.99
N ASN A 281 8.85 -17.04 -29.14
CA ASN A 281 7.42 -17.28 -29.27
C ASN A 281 6.65 -16.90 -28.00
N ILE A 282 7.18 -17.24 -26.82
CA ILE A 282 6.57 -16.88 -25.54
C ILE A 282 6.61 -15.36 -25.33
N LYS A 283 7.73 -14.70 -25.69
CA LYS A 283 7.83 -13.24 -25.61
C LYS A 283 6.80 -12.55 -26.51
N ARG A 284 6.62 -13.04 -27.74
CA ARG A 284 5.56 -12.56 -28.64
C ARG A 284 4.17 -12.74 -28.01
N ASN A 285 3.90 -13.91 -27.43
CA ASN A 285 2.61 -14.18 -26.79
C ASN A 285 2.39 -13.27 -25.56
N GLU A 286 3.43 -12.94 -24.82
CA GLU A 286 3.38 -11.97 -23.72
C GLU A 286 3.06 -10.56 -24.21
N GLU A 287 3.70 -10.10 -25.30
CA GLU A 287 3.39 -8.81 -25.91
C GLU A 287 1.94 -8.74 -26.41
N VAL A 288 1.45 -9.80 -27.07
CA VAL A 288 0.05 -9.89 -27.51
C VAL A 288 -0.92 -9.87 -26.32
N LEU A 289 -0.60 -10.59 -25.24
CA LEU A 289 -1.41 -10.57 -24.02
C LEU A 289 -1.48 -9.17 -23.41
N ASN A 290 -0.36 -8.45 -23.35
CA ASN A 290 -0.33 -7.09 -22.82
C ASN A 290 -1.21 -6.16 -23.66
N VAL A 291 -1.15 -6.26 -25.00
CA VAL A 291 -2.01 -5.49 -25.90
C VAL A 291 -3.49 -5.83 -25.69
N ASN A 292 -3.85 -7.11 -25.61
CA ASN A 292 -5.24 -7.51 -25.35
C ASN A 292 -5.74 -7.01 -23.99
N MET A 293 -4.88 -6.99 -22.97
CA MET A 293 -5.23 -6.42 -21.66
C MET A 293 -5.34 -4.90 -21.70
N GLU A 294 -4.57 -4.21 -22.55
CA GLU A 294 -4.71 -2.76 -22.78
C GLU A 294 -6.00 -2.42 -23.52
N GLU A 295 -6.42 -3.22 -24.51
CA GLU A 295 -7.68 -3.01 -25.23
C GLU A 295 -8.94 -3.21 -24.36
N LEU A 296 -8.81 -3.94 -23.25
CA LEU A 296 -9.89 -4.17 -22.29
C LEU A 296 -9.98 -3.09 -21.20
N LYS A 297 -9.01 -2.17 -21.12
CA LYS A 297 -9.00 -1.01 -20.21
C LYS A 297 -9.65 0.18 -20.89
#